data_AF-A0A7Y7P090-F1
#
_entry.id   AF-A0A7Y7P090-F1
#
_cell.length_a   1.000
_cell.length_b   1.000
_cell.length_c   1.000
_cell.angle_alpha   90.00
_cell.angle_beta   90.00
_cell.angle_gamma   90.00
#
_symmetry.space_group_name_H-M   'P 1'
#
loop_
_entity.id
_entity.type
_entity.pdbx_description
1 polymer ?
#
loop_
_entity_poly.entity_id
_entity_poly.type
_entity_poly.pdbx_seq_one_letter_code
_entity_poly.pdbx_strand_id
1 'polypeptide(L)'
;MVKKGKLLPSALNLSYVWLLFLKKSMEKKFETRTFGFGELAQLYFPHVTKSSASRMFGIWINSSSELTKKLTKLDWKKRQRYFTPKQVKTLIGHFDPPY
;
A
#
# COMPACT_ATOMS: atom_id res chain seq x y z
N MET A 1 22.50 1.87 48.22
CA MET A 1 21.54 2.26 47.15
C MET A 1 22.30 2.62 45.89
N VAL A 2 22.51 1.65 45.00
CA VAL A 2 23.12 1.87 43.67
C VAL A 2 22.05 2.52 42.80
N LYS A 3 22.18 3.81 42.52
CA LYS A 3 21.43 4.43 41.43
C LYS A 3 21.95 3.79 40.15
N LYS A 4 21.25 2.75 39.66
CA LYS A 4 21.45 2.21 38.32
C LYS A 4 21.12 3.32 37.32
N GLY A 5 22.11 4.14 37.04
CA GLY A 5 22.08 5.11 35.97
C GLY A 5 21.71 4.36 34.70
N LYS A 6 20.68 4.85 34.03
CA LYS A 6 20.40 4.49 32.65
C LYS A 6 21.71 4.68 31.88
N LEU A 7 22.35 3.56 31.50
CA LEU A 7 23.41 3.56 30.51
C LEU A 7 22.75 4.02 29.20
N LEU A 8 22.73 5.32 28.98
CA LEU A 8 22.54 5.89 27.66
C LEU A 8 23.74 5.42 26.83
N PRO A 9 23.55 4.68 25.73
CA PRO A 9 24.67 4.21 24.92
C PRO A 9 25.43 5.43 24.39
N SER A 10 26.70 5.50 24.78
CA SER A 10 27.66 6.48 24.30
C SER A 10 27.67 6.50 22.78
N ALA A 11 27.31 7.66 22.21
CA ALA A 11 27.36 8.01 20.80
C ALA A 11 26.80 6.91 19.87
N LEU A 12 25.48 6.96 19.61
CA LEU A 12 24.90 6.33 18.42
C LEU A 12 25.78 6.72 17.23
N ASN A 13 26.52 5.75 16.68
CA ASN A 13 27.39 5.94 15.52
C ASN A 13 26.57 6.69 14.44
N LEU A 14 27.18 7.70 13.79
CA LEU A 14 26.53 8.45 12.72
C LEU A 14 25.93 7.51 11.66
N SER A 15 26.57 6.37 11.40
CA SER A 15 26.04 5.26 10.59
C SER A 15 24.71 4.71 11.12
N TYR A 16 24.56 4.46 12.42
CA TYR A 16 23.31 3.94 13.00
C TYR A 16 22.19 4.99 12.99
N VAL A 17 22.52 6.25 13.28
CA VAL A 17 21.53 7.35 13.18
C VAL A 17 21.09 7.53 11.73
N TRP A 18 22.01 7.44 10.78
CA TRP A 18 21.72 7.51 9.34
C TRP A 18 20.95 6.26 8.85
N LEU A 19 21.27 5.08 9.35
CA LEU A 19 20.51 3.83 9.10
C LEU A 19 19.09 3.91 9.65
N LEU A 20 18.89 4.46 10.84
CA LEU A 20 17.55 4.69 11.39
C LEU A 20 16.78 5.74 10.58
N PHE A 21 17.44 6.80 10.13
CA PHE A 21 16.84 7.81 9.27
C PHE A 21 16.47 7.26 7.88
N LEU A 22 17.36 6.48 7.25
CA LEU A 22 17.11 5.75 6.03
C LEU A 22 15.95 4.77 6.19
N LYS A 23 15.96 3.96 7.26
CA LYS A 23 14.89 3.00 7.56
C LYS A 23 13.55 3.71 7.77
N LYS A 24 13.53 4.84 8.46
CA LYS A 24 12.32 5.65 8.67
C LYS A 24 11.81 6.28 7.38
N SER A 25 12.70 6.62 6.44
CA SER A 25 12.35 7.18 5.12
C SER A 25 11.81 6.12 4.17
N MET A 26 12.23 4.86 4.34
CA MET A 26 11.75 3.72 3.55
C MET A 26 10.34 3.24 3.95
N GLU A 27 9.83 3.60 5.13
CA GLU A 27 8.45 3.28 5.53
C GLU A 27 7.43 4.32 5.06
N LYS A 28 7.44 4.67 3.76
CA LYS A 28 6.26 5.31 3.15
C LYS A 28 5.16 4.27 3.04
N LYS A 29 4.40 4.11 4.13
CA LYS A 29 3.21 3.23 4.15
C LYS A 29 2.20 3.80 3.17
N PHE A 30 1.72 2.97 2.25
CA PHE A 30 0.65 3.35 1.36
C PHE A 30 -0.58 3.78 2.16
N GLU A 31 -1.00 5.03 1.98
CA GLU A 31 -2.15 5.57 2.71
C GLU A 31 -3.43 4.94 2.15
N THR A 32 -4.10 4.12 2.96
CA THR A 32 -5.37 3.52 2.55
C THR A 32 -6.52 4.51 2.71
N ARG A 33 -6.84 5.20 1.63
CA ARG A 33 -8.04 6.06 1.50
C ARG A 33 -8.99 5.53 0.43
N THR A 34 -10.07 6.25 0.17
CA THR A 34 -10.94 5.99 -0.97
C THR A 34 -10.19 6.36 -2.25
N PHE A 35 -10.21 5.49 -3.26
CA PHE A 35 -9.56 5.75 -4.55
C PHE A 35 -10.55 5.62 -5.69
N GLY A 36 -10.41 6.45 -6.71
CA GLY A 36 -11.05 6.19 -8.00
C GLY A 36 -10.47 4.93 -8.65
N PHE A 37 -11.28 4.20 -9.42
CA PHE A 37 -10.82 2.98 -10.09
C PHE A 37 -9.59 3.23 -10.96
N GLY A 38 -9.66 4.25 -11.83
CA GLY A 38 -8.54 4.62 -12.70
C GLY A 38 -7.41 5.35 -11.97
N GLU A 39 -7.69 5.97 -10.82
CA GLU A 39 -6.66 6.57 -9.97
C GLU A 39 -5.79 5.46 -9.35
N LEU A 40 -6.42 4.47 -8.71
CA LEU A 40 -5.71 3.32 -8.15
C LEU A 40 -4.97 2.54 -9.23
N ALA A 41 -5.59 2.33 -10.39
CA ALA A 41 -4.94 1.65 -11.51
C ALA A 41 -3.67 2.39 -11.98
N GLN A 42 -3.69 3.72 -12.01
CA GLN A 42 -2.52 4.53 -12.38
C GLN A 42 -1.38 4.42 -11.36
N LEU A 43 -1.67 4.19 -10.08
CA LEU A 43 -0.64 3.94 -9.07
C LEU A 43 0.10 2.62 -9.35
N TYR A 44 -0.60 1.58 -9.82
CA TYR A 44 0.03 0.31 -10.21
C TYR A 44 0.74 0.38 -11.57
N PHE A 45 0.25 1.20 -12.49
CA PHE A 45 0.76 1.28 -13.87
C PHE A 45 1.13 2.74 -14.26
N PRO A 46 2.16 3.35 -13.64
CA PRO A 46 2.45 4.78 -13.77
C PRO A 46 2.88 5.22 -15.17
N HIS A 47 3.43 4.31 -15.98
CA HIS A 47 3.90 4.58 -17.35
C HIS A 47 2.86 4.26 -18.43
N VAL A 48 1.65 3.87 -18.03
CA VAL A 48 0.59 3.44 -18.94
C VAL A 48 -0.50 4.52 -18.98
N THR A 49 -1.13 4.73 -20.14
CA THR A 49 -2.26 5.67 -20.23
C THR A 49 -3.40 5.25 -19.31
N LYS A 50 -4.17 6.22 -18.80
CA LYS A 50 -5.22 5.96 -17.80
C LYS A 50 -6.23 4.91 -18.24
N SER A 51 -6.59 4.91 -19.53
CA SER A 51 -7.50 3.93 -20.12
C SER A 51 -6.91 2.52 -20.12
N SER A 52 -5.67 2.38 -20.58
CA SER A 52 -4.96 1.09 -20.62
C SER A 52 -4.68 0.56 -19.20
N ALA A 53 -4.26 1.42 -18.27
CA ALA A 53 -4.06 1.08 -16.87
C ALA A 53 -5.37 0.55 -16.24
N SER A 54 -6.49 1.24 -16.47
CA SER A 54 -7.81 0.80 -15.98
C SER A 54 -8.20 -0.57 -16.56
N ARG A 55 -7.96 -0.80 -17.86
CA ARG A 55 -8.24 -2.09 -18.50
C ARG A 55 -7.38 -3.21 -17.91
N MET A 56 -6.07 -2.99 -17.77
CA MET A 56 -5.14 -3.96 -17.18
C MET A 56 -5.51 -4.28 -15.74
N PHE A 57 -5.82 -3.25 -14.94
CA PHE A 57 -6.24 -3.42 -13.55
C PHE A 57 -7.54 -4.22 -13.43
N GLY A 58 -8.50 -3.99 -14.33
CA GLY A 58 -9.71 -4.81 -14.42
C GLY A 58 -9.41 -6.28 -14.75
N ILE A 59 -8.45 -6.55 -15.64
CA ILE A 59 -8.02 -7.92 -15.95
C ILE A 59 -7.41 -8.57 -14.70
N TRP A 60 -6.53 -7.88 -13.98
CA TRP A 60 -5.92 -8.40 -12.74
C TRP A 60 -6.97 -8.77 -11.70
N ILE A 61 -7.96 -7.91 -11.45
CA ILE A 61 -9.04 -8.20 -10.50
C ILE A 61 -9.82 -9.44 -10.93
N ASN A 62 -10.20 -9.53 -12.21
CA ASN A 62 -11.02 -10.64 -12.72
C ASN A 62 -10.24 -11.95 -12.88
N SER A 63 -8.91 -11.89 -13.00
CA SER A 63 -8.04 -13.07 -13.10
C SER A 63 -8.01 -13.89 -11.81
N SER A 64 -8.27 -13.26 -10.66
CA SER A 64 -8.28 -13.91 -9.35
C SER A 64 -9.72 -14.11 -8.85
N SER A 65 -10.19 -15.37 -8.92
CA SER A 65 -11.53 -15.74 -8.45
C SER A 65 -11.68 -15.54 -6.93
N GLU A 66 -10.60 -15.73 -6.16
CA GLU A 66 -10.56 -15.51 -4.72
C GLU A 66 -10.70 -14.02 -4.38
N LEU A 67 -9.90 -13.16 -5.03
CA LEU A 67 -9.98 -11.71 -4.83
C LEU A 67 -11.37 -11.19 -5.17
N THR A 68 -11.93 -11.63 -6.31
CA THR A 68 -13.27 -11.22 -6.73
C THR A 68 -14.32 -11.59 -5.68
N LYS A 69 -14.27 -12.81 -5.12
CA LYS A 69 -15.17 -13.23 -4.01
C LYS A 69 -15.01 -12.34 -2.77
N LYS A 70 -13.77 -12.02 -2.37
CA LYS A 70 -13.50 -11.12 -1.24
C LYS A 70 -14.06 -9.72 -1.48
N LEU A 71 -13.92 -9.19 -2.69
CA LEU A 71 -14.47 -7.89 -3.07
C LEU A 71 -16.00 -7.88 -3.13
N THR A 72 -16.63 -8.95 -3.65
CA THR A 72 -18.09 -9.08 -3.66
C THR A 72 -18.67 -9.12 -2.25
N LYS A 73 -17.99 -9.76 -1.28
CA LYS A 73 -18.37 -9.70 0.15
C LYS A 73 -18.26 -8.29 0.75
N LEU A 74 -17.51 -7.40 0.12
CA LEU A 74 -17.37 -5.99 0.49
C LEU A 74 -18.25 -5.08 -0.38
N ASP A 75 -19.34 -5.63 -0.95
CA ASP A 75 -20.30 -4.93 -1.80
C ASP A 75 -19.70 -4.29 -3.07
N TRP A 76 -18.55 -4.80 -3.53
CA TRP A 76 -17.98 -4.34 -4.79
C TRP A 76 -18.79 -4.86 -5.97
N LYS A 77 -19.13 -3.95 -6.90
CA LYS A 77 -19.86 -4.27 -8.14
C LYS A 77 -19.00 -3.94 -9.36
N LYS A 78 -19.19 -4.71 -10.44
CA LYS A 78 -18.58 -4.37 -11.74
C LYS A 78 -18.97 -2.95 -12.13
N ARG A 79 -18.01 -2.19 -12.70
CA ARG A 79 -18.14 -0.77 -13.11
C ARG A 79 -18.28 0.23 -11.95
N GLN A 80 -18.07 -0.19 -10.70
CA GLN A 80 -17.97 0.75 -9.58
C GLN A 80 -16.82 1.73 -9.79
N ARG A 81 -17.09 3.04 -9.64
CA ARG A 81 -16.13 4.11 -9.93
C ARG A 81 -15.10 4.34 -8.83
N TYR A 82 -15.43 4.01 -7.58
CA TYR A 82 -14.59 4.29 -6.41
C TYR A 82 -14.47 3.05 -5.54
N PHE A 83 -13.28 2.77 -5.02
CA PHE A 83 -13.06 1.75 -4.02
C PHE A 83 -13.14 2.34 -2.62
N THR A 84 -13.88 1.68 -1.73
CA THR A 84 -13.87 2.04 -0.31
C THR A 84 -12.50 1.69 0.31
N PRO A 85 -12.09 2.33 1.42
CA PRO A 85 -10.81 2.00 2.06
C PRO A 85 -10.67 0.50 2.39
N LYS A 86 -11.76 -0.18 2.75
CA LYS A 86 -11.75 -1.65 2.97
C LYS A 86 -11.46 -2.43 1.68
N GLN A 87 -12.07 -2.03 0.56
CA GLN A 87 -11.81 -2.67 -0.74
C GLN A 87 -10.36 -2.43 -1.20
N VAL A 88 -9.83 -1.23 -0.96
CA VAL A 88 -8.44 -0.86 -1.25
C VAL A 88 -7.46 -1.71 -0.44
N LYS A 89 -7.70 -1.91 0.87
CA LYS A 89 -6.88 -2.81 1.69
C LYS A 89 -6.85 -4.23 1.15
N THR A 90 -8.00 -4.74 0.70
CA THR A 90 -8.10 -6.09 0.12
C THR A 90 -7.31 -6.20 -1.18
N LEU A 91 -7.36 -5.18 -2.04
CA LEU A 91 -6.58 -5.14 -3.29
C LEU A 91 -5.08 -5.10 -3.02
N ILE A 92 -4.63 -4.21 -2.13
CA ILE A 92 -3.22 -4.06 -1.75
C ILE A 92 -2.70 -5.31 -1.06
N GLY A 93 -3.50 -5.94 -0.19
CA GLY A 93 -3.12 -7.19 0.44
C GLY A 93 -3.02 -8.37 -0.54
N HIS A 94 -3.53 -8.22 -1.78
CA HIS A 94 -3.44 -9.25 -2.82
C HIS A 94 -2.36 -8.95 -3.87
N PHE A 95 -2.14 -7.67 -4.21
CA PHE A 95 -1.20 -7.24 -5.26
C PHE A 95 0.08 -6.58 -4.74
N ASP A 96 0.22 -6.47 -3.42
CA ASP A 96 1.18 -5.60 -2.74
C ASP A 96 0.90 -4.09 -2.97
N PRO A 97 1.47 -3.20 -2.14
CA PRO A 97 1.33 -1.76 -2.34
C PRO A 97 1.93 -1.32 -3.68
N PRO A 98 1.32 -0.36 -4.39
CA PRO A 98 1.91 0.23 -5.59
C PRO A 98 3.21 0.98 -5.26
N TYR A 99 4.07 1.11 -6.28
CA TYR A 99 5.42 1.69 -6.22
C TYR A 99 5.44 3.18 -5.89
#